data_AF-A0A6A1W5U9-F1
#
_entry.id   AF-A0A6A1W5U9-F1
#
_cell.length_a   1.000
_cell.length_b   1.000
_cell.length_c   1.000
_cell.angle_alpha   90.00
_cell.angle_beta   90.00
_cell.angle_gamma   90.00
#
_symmetry.space_group_name_H-M   'P 1'
#
loop_
_entity.id
_entity.type
_entity.pdbx_description
1 polymer ?
#
loop_
_entity_poly.entity_id
_entity_poly.type
_entity_poly.pdbx_seq_one_letter_code
_entity_poly.pdbx_strand_id
1 'polypeptide(L)'
;MQNRERSASMAFFRYAKAFLFVVLLHASHFANSQSFIGVNYGQVADNLPPPAATAKLLQSTTIQKVRLYGADPAIIKGLANTGIGIVIGASNGDIPALASDTNFAKNWINSNVIPFYPASKIILITVGNEVMTFGDAGLKAQLLPAMQNVQNALNDASLGGKIKVSTVHAMAVLQQSEPPSSGSFDPSTADLMKGLLGFNEATGSPFAINPYPYFAYRGDPRPETLAFCLFQPNAGRFDPNTNIRYMNMFDAQVDAVHSALNSMGFKNVEIVVAETGWPYNGDSNEVGPSVENAKAYNGNLIAHLRSMVGTPLIPGKSVDTYLFALYDEDLKPGPGSERAFGLFKPDLSMTYDVGLSKSSQAFSKVIRSWASKKFMTGCVILLPIAITFYVTWGFIRFVDGFFSPIYGHLGIHIFGLGFVTSITFIFLVGVFMSSWLGASVLTLGEWFIKKMPLVSYIYAASKQISTAISPDQSSNAFKEVAIIRHPRVGEYAFGFITSTVVLRGSMGEEELCCVYVPTNHLYLGDIFLINSKDILRPSLSVREGIEIVISGGMSVPEMLTTVDAPATRAARIGSFPAAKV
;
A
#
# COMPACT_ATOMS: atom_id res chain seq x y z
N MET A 1 -36.06 -32.60 16.49
CA MET A 1 -35.01 -31.86 15.73
C MET A 1 -35.51 -30.52 15.17
N GLN A 2 -36.75 -30.43 14.67
CA GLN A 2 -37.32 -29.23 14.02
C GLN A 2 -37.39 -27.94 14.88
N ASN A 3 -37.53 -28.05 16.21
CA ASN A 3 -37.55 -26.89 17.11
C ASN A 3 -36.16 -26.31 17.42
N ARG A 4 -35.07 -27.10 17.32
CA ARG A 4 -33.70 -26.61 17.56
C ARG A 4 -33.18 -25.80 16.37
N GLU A 5 -33.55 -26.17 15.15
CA GLU A 5 -33.17 -25.44 13.93
C GLU A 5 -33.86 -24.07 13.81
N ARG A 6 -35.15 -23.97 14.21
CA ARG A 6 -35.86 -22.67 14.28
C ARG A 6 -35.24 -21.72 15.32
N SER A 7 -34.79 -22.24 16.46
CA SER A 7 -34.14 -21.44 17.51
C SER A 7 -32.76 -20.91 17.07
N ALA A 8 -31.98 -21.72 16.34
CA ALA A 8 -30.69 -21.30 15.80
C ALA A 8 -30.84 -20.23 14.70
N SER A 9 -31.84 -20.37 13.83
CA SER A 9 -32.16 -19.38 12.79
C SER A 9 -32.60 -18.03 13.37
N MET A 10 -33.46 -18.03 14.40
CA MET A 10 -33.86 -16.80 15.09
C MET A 10 -32.71 -16.13 15.86
N ALA A 11 -31.81 -16.91 16.46
CA ALA A 11 -30.61 -16.38 17.10
C ALA A 11 -29.67 -15.72 16.08
N PHE A 12 -29.44 -16.37 14.93
CA PHE A 12 -28.63 -15.81 13.84
C PHE A 12 -29.19 -14.48 13.32
N PHE A 13 -30.51 -14.38 13.11
CA PHE A 13 -31.15 -13.12 12.70
C PHE A 13 -31.05 -12.02 13.77
N ARG A 14 -31.07 -12.37 15.06
CA ARG A 14 -30.86 -11.41 16.16
C ARG A 14 -29.42 -10.90 16.22
N TYR A 15 -28.43 -11.77 16.07
CA TYR A 15 -27.02 -11.37 16.04
C TYR A 15 -26.66 -10.60 14.77
N ALA A 16 -27.24 -10.95 13.61
CA ALA A 16 -27.05 -10.21 12.36
C ALA A 16 -27.65 -8.79 12.44
N LYS A 17 -28.83 -8.63 13.07
CA LYS A 17 -29.43 -7.31 13.33
C LYS A 17 -28.62 -6.50 14.34
N ALA A 18 -28.12 -7.13 15.41
CA ALA A 18 -27.25 -6.47 16.38
C ALA A 18 -25.92 -6.04 15.76
N PHE A 19 -25.32 -6.88 14.91
CA PHE A 19 -24.11 -6.54 14.16
C PHE A 19 -24.36 -5.40 13.17
N LEU A 20 -25.46 -5.44 12.41
CA LEU A 20 -25.85 -4.36 11.51
C LEU A 20 -26.11 -3.05 12.28
N PHE A 21 -26.71 -3.13 13.46
CA PHE A 21 -26.95 -1.98 14.34
C PHE A 21 -25.66 -1.41 14.93
N VAL A 22 -24.69 -2.26 15.31
CA VAL A 22 -23.34 -1.83 15.75
C VAL A 22 -22.55 -1.21 14.61
N VAL A 23 -22.63 -1.76 13.39
CA VAL A 23 -22.03 -1.19 12.17
C VAL A 23 -22.67 0.16 11.82
N LEU A 24 -23.99 0.29 11.95
CA LEU A 24 -24.71 1.56 11.74
C LEU A 24 -24.41 2.59 12.84
N LEU A 25 -24.24 2.16 14.10
CA LEU A 25 -23.82 3.02 15.22
C LEU A 25 -22.39 3.55 15.05
N HIS A 26 -21.48 2.74 14.48
CA HIS A 26 -20.13 3.21 14.11
C HIS A 26 -20.13 4.08 12.85
N ALA A 27 -21.10 3.92 11.94
CA ALA A 27 -21.27 4.79 10.78
C ALA A 27 -21.87 6.17 11.16
N SER A 28 -22.50 6.29 12.33
CA SER A 28 -22.97 7.57 12.90
C SER A 28 -21.91 8.33 13.70
N HIS A 29 -20.64 7.94 13.64
CA HIS A 29 -19.59 8.91 13.88
C HIS A 29 -19.68 9.97 12.80
N PHE A 30 -20.23 11.13 13.17
CA PHE A 30 -20.09 12.41 12.51
C PHE A 30 -18.81 12.42 11.69
N ALA A 31 -18.87 12.84 10.42
CA ALA A 31 -17.68 13.14 9.64
C ALA A 31 -16.81 14.08 10.48
N ASN A 32 -15.84 13.50 11.18
CA ASN A 32 -15.07 14.19 12.19
C ASN A 32 -14.36 15.33 11.46
N SER A 33 -14.44 16.51 12.07
CA SER A 33 -13.70 17.70 11.69
C SER A 33 -12.26 17.31 11.31
N GLN A 34 -11.87 17.38 10.03
CA GLN A 34 -10.51 17.03 9.59
C GLN A 34 -9.61 18.24 9.81
N SER A 35 -9.32 18.52 11.08
CA SER A 35 -8.57 19.70 11.49
C SER A 35 -7.13 19.69 11.00
N PHE A 36 -6.66 18.65 10.32
CA PHE A 36 -5.29 18.55 9.79
C PHE A 36 -5.18 18.80 8.28
N ILE A 37 -6.29 18.95 7.56
CA ILE A 37 -6.28 19.24 6.12
C ILE A 37 -6.51 20.73 5.87
N GLY A 38 -5.49 21.38 5.32
CA GLY A 38 -5.54 22.73 4.78
C GLY A 38 -5.33 22.77 3.26
N VAL A 39 -5.47 23.97 2.70
CA VAL A 39 -5.18 24.24 1.28
C VAL A 39 -4.51 25.61 1.14
N ASN A 40 -3.60 25.75 0.18
CA ASN A 40 -3.03 27.04 -0.19
C ASN A 40 -4.00 27.78 -1.13
N TYR A 41 -4.36 29.01 -0.79
CA TYR A 41 -5.15 29.88 -1.66
C TYR A 41 -4.23 30.93 -2.26
N GLY A 42 -3.63 30.53 -3.39
CA GLY A 42 -2.80 31.37 -4.25
C GLY A 42 -3.62 32.45 -4.97
N GLN A 43 -2.96 33.54 -5.34
CA GLN A 43 -3.57 34.75 -5.90
C GLN A 43 -2.83 35.26 -7.13
N VAL A 44 -1.84 34.52 -7.64
CA VAL A 44 -1.12 34.89 -8.87
C VAL A 44 -1.95 34.45 -10.09
N ALA A 45 -3.15 35.03 -10.20
CA ALA A 45 -4.12 34.80 -11.25
C ALA A 45 -5.08 35.98 -11.42
N ASP A 46 -5.64 36.16 -12.61
CA ASP A 46 -6.63 37.22 -12.90
C ASP A 46 -8.07 36.70 -13.11
N ASN A 47 -8.26 35.38 -13.03
CA ASN A 47 -9.52 34.71 -13.33
C ASN A 47 -10.21 34.09 -12.10
N LEU A 48 -9.70 34.36 -10.89
CA LEU A 48 -10.17 33.71 -9.66
C LEU A 48 -11.62 34.07 -9.29
N PRO A 49 -12.38 33.13 -8.69
CA PRO A 49 -13.74 33.40 -8.26
C PRO A 49 -13.77 34.38 -7.07
N PRO A 50 -14.91 35.08 -6.86
CA PRO A 50 -15.07 35.99 -5.72
C PRO A 50 -14.84 35.27 -4.39
N PRO A 51 -14.21 35.90 -3.38
CA PRO A 51 -13.89 35.25 -2.11
C PRO A 51 -15.08 34.61 -1.38
N ALA A 52 -16.27 35.20 -1.49
CA ALA A 52 -17.50 34.64 -0.90
C ALA A 52 -17.92 33.31 -1.54
N ALA A 53 -17.65 33.12 -2.85
CA ALA A 53 -17.89 31.86 -3.53
C ALA A 53 -16.89 30.80 -3.08
N THR A 54 -15.61 31.17 -2.97
CA THR A 54 -14.56 30.31 -2.40
C THR A 54 -14.88 29.90 -0.96
N ALA A 55 -15.37 30.81 -0.12
CA ALA A 55 -15.76 30.48 1.26
C ALA A 55 -16.86 29.40 1.30
N LYS A 56 -17.89 29.51 0.44
CA LYS A 56 -18.94 28.49 0.30
C LYS A 56 -18.38 27.16 -0.22
N LEU A 57 -17.47 27.20 -1.19
CA LEU A 57 -16.79 26.02 -1.70
C LEU A 57 -16.05 25.30 -0.56
N LEU A 58 -15.22 26.02 0.20
CA LEU A 58 -14.48 25.44 1.31
C LEU A 58 -15.40 24.83 2.37
N GLN A 59 -16.51 25.50 2.71
CA GLN A 59 -17.53 24.96 3.63
C GLN A 59 -18.16 23.65 3.12
N SER A 60 -18.22 23.42 1.81
CA SER A 60 -18.71 22.18 1.19
C SER A 60 -17.69 21.03 1.18
N THR A 61 -16.43 21.30 1.54
CA THR A 61 -15.33 20.32 1.57
C THR A 61 -14.89 19.98 2.98
N THR A 62 -14.06 18.94 3.15
CA THR A 62 -13.44 18.59 4.42
C THR A 62 -12.29 19.50 4.83
N ILE A 63 -11.91 20.49 4.00
CA ILE A 63 -10.84 21.44 4.29
C ILE A 63 -11.26 22.33 5.47
N GLN A 64 -10.35 22.51 6.43
CA GLN A 64 -10.60 23.31 7.63
C GLN A 64 -9.60 24.43 7.85
N LYS A 65 -8.57 24.51 7.00
CA LYS A 65 -7.58 25.58 7.04
C LYS A 65 -7.29 26.10 5.63
N VAL A 66 -6.98 27.38 5.55
CA VAL A 66 -6.50 28.02 4.33
C VAL A 66 -5.23 28.76 4.66
N ARG A 67 -4.22 28.63 3.80
CA ARG A 67 -3.02 29.44 3.85
C ARG A 67 -3.02 30.46 2.72
N LEU A 68 -2.89 31.73 3.10
CA LEU A 68 -2.68 32.87 2.22
C LEU A 68 -1.21 33.27 2.25
N TYR A 69 -0.66 33.63 1.09
CA TYR A 69 0.71 34.15 0.98
C TYR A 69 0.84 35.61 1.42
N GLY A 70 -0.29 36.32 1.50
CA GLY A 70 -0.43 37.69 1.99
C GLY A 70 -1.57 37.81 3.00
N ALA A 71 -2.05 39.04 3.20
CA ALA A 71 -3.17 39.36 4.07
C ALA A 71 -4.31 40.08 3.34
N ASP A 72 -4.79 39.50 2.23
CA ASP A 72 -5.86 40.10 1.43
C ASP A 72 -7.15 40.30 2.28
N PRO A 73 -7.62 41.54 2.46
CA PRO A 73 -8.74 41.84 3.35
C PRO A 73 -10.07 41.29 2.84
N ALA A 74 -10.26 41.17 1.52
CA ALA A 74 -11.48 40.64 0.93
C ALA A 74 -11.60 39.13 1.15
N ILE A 75 -10.50 38.39 1.03
CA ILE A 75 -10.44 36.94 1.34
C ILE A 75 -10.62 36.69 2.83
N ILE A 76 -9.88 37.40 3.68
CA ILE A 76 -9.98 37.24 5.13
C ILE A 76 -11.42 37.53 5.59
N LYS A 77 -12.04 38.61 5.09
CA LYS A 77 -13.44 38.95 5.39
C LYS A 77 -14.43 37.93 4.81
N GLY A 78 -14.17 37.41 3.61
CA GLY A 78 -14.98 36.36 2.99
C GLY A 78 -15.05 35.07 3.81
N LEU A 79 -14.01 34.79 4.60
CA LEU A 79 -13.93 33.64 5.51
C LEU A 79 -14.46 33.90 6.92
N ALA A 80 -14.97 35.10 7.22
CA ALA A 80 -15.52 35.42 8.54
C ALA A 80 -16.68 34.50 8.93
N ASN A 81 -16.70 34.06 10.19
CA ASN A 81 -17.71 33.18 10.79
C ASN A 81 -17.85 31.80 10.12
N THR A 82 -16.91 31.41 9.26
CA THR A 82 -16.92 30.07 8.63
C THR A 82 -16.35 28.98 9.53
N GLY A 83 -15.55 29.36 10.54
CA GLY A 83 -14.80 28.45 11.40
C GLY A 83 -13.49 27.90 10.80
N ILE A 84 -13.22 28.20 9.52
CA ILE A 84 -11.99 27.82 8.81
C ILE A 84 -10.81 28.60 9.40
N GLY A 85 -9.75 27.88 9.79
CA GLY A 85 -8.51 28.49 10.26
C GLY A 85 -7.75 29.18 9.13
N ILE A 86 -7.21 30.36 9.38
CA ILE A 86 -6.53 31.18 8.36
C ILE A 86 -5.07 31.36 8.77
N VAL A 87 -4.17 30.97 7.87
CA VAL A 87 -2.76 31.38 7.90
C VAL A 87 -2.60 32.56 6.96
N ILE A 88 -1.99 33.65 7.44
CA ILE A 88 -1.68 34.82 6.62
C ILE A 88 -0.17 35.01 6.53
N GLY A 89 0.31 35.49 5.38
CA GLY A 89 1.72 35.73 5.15
C GLY A 89 2.08 37.21 5.25
N ALA A 90 3.19 37.53 5.91
CA ALA A 90 3.93 38.75 5.62
C ALA A 90 4.93 38.43 4.48
N SER A 91 4.99 39.29 3.47
CA SER A 91 5.80 39.02 2.28
C SER A 91 7.30 39.07 2.61
N ASN A 92 8.13 38.49 1.75
CA ASN A 92 9.59 38.63 1.89
C ASN A 92 10.03 40.10 1.90
N GLY A 93 9.32 40.98 1.16
CA GLY A 93 9.61 42.42 1.12
C GLY A 93 9.29 43.17 2.41
N ASP A 94 8.43 42.63 3.28
CA ASP A 94 8.09 43.25 4.56
C ASP A 94 9.13 42.98 5.66
N ILE A 95 9.96 41.94 5.50
CA ILE A 95 10.91 41.48 6.52
C ILE A 95 11.84 42.60 7.01
N PRO A 96 12.49 43.41 6.14
CA PRO A 96 13.41 44.45 6.61
C PRO A 96 12.72 45.49 7.51
N ALA A 97 11.50 45.89 7.17
CA ALA A 97 10.72 46.86 7.95
C ALA A 97 10.21 46.24 9.25
N LEU A 98 9.71 45.00 9.20
CA LEU A 98 9.28 44.25 10.40
C LEU A 98 10.45 44.02 11.38
N ALA A 99 11.66 43.80 10.86
CA ALA A 99 12.85 43.59 11.68
C ALA A 99 13.36 44.86 12.35
N SER A 100 13.38 45.98 11.61
CA SER A 100 14.04 47.22 12.03
C SER A 100 13.12 48.18 12.80
N ASP A 101 11.80 48.11 12.60
CA ASP A 101 10.84 49.02 13.22
C ASP A 101 9.68 48.28 13.91
N THR A 102 9.65 48.37 15.25
CA THR A 102 8.57 47.79 16.06
C THR A 102 7.21 48.46 15.80
N ASN A 103 7.17 49.74 15.42
CA ASN A 103 5.91 50.41 15.08
C ASN A 103 5.37 49.90 13.73
N PHE A 104 6.25 49.58 12.78
CA PHE A 104 5.84 48.91 11.55
C PHE A 104 5.16 47.58 11.85
N ALA A 105 5.74 46.75 12.72
CA ALA A 105 5.12 45.48 13.14
C ALA A 105 3.74 45.68 13.81
N LYS A 106 3.61 46.68 14.69
CA LYS A 106 2.32 47.05 15.32
C LYS A 106 1.29 47.48 14.27
N ASN A 107 1.69 48.34 13.34
CA ASN A 107 0.82 48.81 12.26
C ASN A 107 0.40 47.68 11.32
N TRP A 108 1.31 46.73 11.04
CA TRP A 108 1.01 45.54 10.27
C TRP A 108 -0.07 44.69 10.95
N ILE A 109 0.05 44.43 12.26
CA ILE A 109 -0.99 43.72 13.04
C ILE A 109 -2.32 44.50 13.08
N ASN A 110 -2.26 45.81 13.32
CA ASN A 110 -3.45 46.68 13.36
C ASN A 110 -4.20 46.75 12.03
N SER A 111 -3.49 46.58 10.91
CA SER A 111 -4.09 46.62 9.56
C SER A 111 -4.58 45.26 9.10
N ASN A 112 -3.83 44.19 9.40
CA ASN A 112 -4.02 42.87 8.78
C ASN A 112 -4.67 41.83 9.70
N VAL A 113 -4.74 42.07 11.01
CA VAL A 113 -5.24 41.10 12.00
C VAL A 113 -6.41 41.66 12.80
N ILE A 114 -6.21 42.79 13.48
CA ILE A 114 -7.19 43.38 14.41
C ILE A 114 -8.58 43.61 13.77
N PRO A 115 -8.69 44.10 12.52
CA PRO A 115 -10.00 44.38 11.94
C PRO A 115 -10.83 43.13 11.64
N PHE A 116 -10.20 41.95 11.60
CA PHE A 116 -10.82 40.71 11.15
C PHE A 116 -11.00 39.69 12.28
N TYR A 117 -10.13 39.70 13.29
CA TYR A 117 -10.20 38.77 14.42
C TYR A 117 -11.22 39.25 15.48
N PRO A 118 -12.05 38.37 16.08
CA PRO A 118 -12.06 36.91 15.96
C PRO A 118 -13.01 36.35 14.88
N ALA A 119 -13.75 37.21 14.17
CA ALA A 119 -14.73 36.75 13.17
C ALA A 119 -14.07 35.88 12.10
N SER A 120 -12.92 36.30 11.60
CA SER A 120 -12.04 35.49 10.77
C SER A 120 -10.99 34.83 11.67
N LYS A 121 -10.99 33.49 11.69
CA LYS A 121 -10.18 32.68 12.61
C LYS A 121 -8.72 32.62 12.15
N ILE A 122 -8.00 33.73 12.26
CA ILE A 122 -6.55 33.78 12.03
C ILE A 122 -5.85 32.97 13.13
N ILE A 123 -5.03 32.00 12.75
CA ILE A 123 -4.38 31.06 13.67
C ILE A 123 -2.84 31.12 13.63
N LEU A 124 -2.27 31.54 12.50
CA LEU A 124 -0.83 31.58 12.28
C LEU A 124 -0.48 32.73 11.34
N ILE A 125 0.61 33.42 11.64
CA ILE A 125 1.25 34.39 10.74
C ILE A 125 2.57 33.79 10.28
N THR A 126 2.79 33.69 8.97
CA THR A 126 4.09 33.27 8.42
C THR A 126 4.86 34.51 7.96
N VAL A 127 6.00 34.79 8.59
CA VAL A 127 6.89 35.89 8.19
C VAL A 127 7.84 35.36 7.11
N GLY A 128 7.57 35.77 5.86
CA GLY A 128 8.29 35.29 4.70
C GLY A 128 7.92 33.87 4.24
N ASN A 129 8.36 33.55 3.03
CA ASN A 129 8.22 32.27 2.38
C ASN A 129 9.55 31.87 1.74
N GLU A 130 10.09 30.74 2.19
CA GLU A 130 11.34 30.12 1.74
C GLU A 130 12.55 31.05 1.78
N VAL A 131 12.59 32.01 2.70
CA VAL A 131 13.65 33.05 2.82
C VAL A 131 15.07 32.46 2.85
N MET A 132 15.21 31.25 3.38
CA MET A 132 16.49 30.57 3.52
C MET A 132 17.09 30.08 2.20
N THR A 133 16.30 29.95 1.12
CA THR A 133 16.76 29.45 -0.18
C THR A 133 17.27 30.56 -1.10
N PHE A 134 16.76 31.78 -0.94
CA PHE A 134 17.20 32.93 -1.72
C PHE A 134 18.53 33.45 -1.16
N GLY A 135 19.53 33.67 -2.02
CA GLY A 135 20.91 34.03 -1.66
C GLY A 135 21.11 35.40 -0.99
N ASP A 136 20.08 36.00 -0.40
CA ASP A 136 20.16 37.28 0.31
C ASP A 136 20.48 37.07 1.79
N ALA A 137 21.76 37.19 2.13
CA ALA A 137 22.24 37.06 3.51
C ALA A 137 21.65 38.13 4.45
N GLY A 138 21.36 39.32 3.94
CA GLY A 138 20.75 40.40 4.73
C GLY A 138 19.32 40.05 5.13
N LEU A 139 18.54 39.56 4.18
CA LEU A 139 17.16 39.13 4.43
C LEU A 139 17.09 37.96 5.42
N LYS A 140 18.00 36.97 5.31
CA LYS A 140 18.11 35.86 6.26
C LYS A 140 18.38 36.35 7.68
N ALA A 141 19.34 37.26 7.85
CA ALA A 141 19.69 37.81 9.17
C ALA A 141 18.54 38.60 9.83
N GLN A 142 17.65 39.19 9.03
CA GLN A 142 16.50 39.98 9.50
C GLN A 142 15.27 39.13 9.84
N LEU A 143 15.24 37.85 9.46
CA LEU A 143 14.06 37.01 9.62
C LEU A 143 13.66 36.80 11.09
N LEU A 144 14.61 36.43 11.94
CA LEU A 144 14.36 36.19 13.36
C LEU A 144 13.90 37.48 14.09
N PRO A 145 14.58 38.64 13.95
CA PRO A 145 14.08 39.91 14.49
C PRO A 145 12.67 40.28 14.00
N ALA A 146 12.35 40.06 12.72
CA ALA A 146 11.02 40.31 12.19
C ALA A 146 9.96 39.44 12.88
N MET A 147 10.22 38.14 13.03
CA MET A 147 9.33 37.22 13.75
C MET A 147 9.12 37.64 15.21
N GLN A 148 10.20 38.05 15.89
CA GLN A 148 10.14 38.53 17.28
C GLN A 148 9.27 39.80 17.39
N ASN A 149 9.43 40.77 16.49
CA ASN A 149 8.65 42.00 16.49
C ASN A 149 7.16 41.75 16.19
N VAL A 150 6.84 40.85 15.26
CA VAL A 150 5.45 40.43 14.99
C VAL A 150 4.84 39.74 16.21
N GLN A 151 5.59 38.86 16.89
CA GLN A 151 5.13 38.21 18.12
C GLN A 151 4.89 39.22 19.25
N ASN A 152 5.78 40.20 19.41
CA ASN A 152 5.63 41.26 20.39
C ASN A 152 4.41 42.14 20.08
N ALA A 153 4.17 42.49 18.82
CA ALA A 153 2.97 43.22 18.40
C ALA A 153 1.68 42.42 18.68
N LEU A 154 1.67 41.10 18.50
CA LEU A 154 0.55 40.24 18.91
C LEU A 154 0.36 40.21 20.44
N ASN A 155 1.45 40.19 21.20
CA ASN A 155 1.40 40.21 22.66
C ASN A 155 0.80 41.54 23.16
N ASP A 156 1.24 42.67 22.60
CA ASP A 156 0.71 44.01 22.89
C ASP A 156 -0.80 44.10 22.57
N ALA A 157 -1.25 43.40 21.53
CA ALA A 157 -2.66 43.29 21.17
C ALA A 157 -3.45 42.23 21.95
N SER A 158 -2.87 41.57 22.96
CA SER A 158 -3.49 40.46 23.71
C SER A 158 -3.94 39.27 22.85
N LEU A 159 -3.26 39.08 21.71
CA LEU A 159 -3.41 37.96 20.78
C LEU A 159 -2.24 36.97 20.86
N GLY A 160 -1.21 37.29 21.64
CA GLY A 160 -0.14 36.38 22.03
C GLY A 160 -0.68 35.05 22.54
N GLY A 161 -0.16 33.94 22.01
CA GLY A 161 -0.62 32.59 22.33
C GLY A 161 -1.89 32.14 21.60
N LYS A 162 -2.76 33.06 21.16
CA LYS A 162 -3.96 32.76 20.34
C LYS A 162 -3.61 32.65 18.85
N ILE A 163 -2.73 33.54 18.38
CA ILE A 163 -2.16 33.53 17.03
C ILE A 163 -0.67 33.26 17.19
N LYS A 164 -0.17 32.28 16.45
CA LYS A 164 1.26 31.93 16.44
C LYS A 164 1.99 32.66 15.31
N VAL A 165 3.32 32.75 15.42
CA VAL A 165 4.18 33.33 14.38
C VAL A 165 5.20 32.29 13.97
N SER A 166 5.36 32.04 12.68
CA SER A 166 6.38 31.13 12.15
C SER A 166 6.95 31.68 10.84
N THR A 167 7.80 30.91 10.16
CA THR A 167 8.27 31.18 8.80
C THR A 167 8.22 29.88 8.01
N VAL A 168 8.06 29.96 6.69
CA VAL A 168 7.93 28.77 5.84
C VAL A 168 9.27 28.47 5.19
N HIS A 169 9.71 27.22 5.30
CA HIS A 169 10.97 26.74 4.74
C HIS A 169 10.72 25.83 3.53
N ALA A 170 11.66 25.83 2.58
CA ALA A 170 11.77 24.76 1.59
C ALA A 170 12.58 23.61 2.17
N MET A 171 12.49 22.41 1.58
CA MET A 171 13.36 21.28 1.94
C MET A 171 14.86 21.57 1.77
N ALA A 172 15.24 22.58 0.98
CA ALA A 172 16.62 22.99 0.76
C ALA A 172 17.33 23.56 2.00
N VAL A 173 16.63 23.73 3.13
CA VAL A 173 17.29 24.03 4.42
C VAL A 173 18.05 22.83 4.99
N LEU A 174 17.82 21.63 4.46
CA LEU A 174 18.50 20.41 4.86
C LEU A 174 19.74 20.17 3.99
N GLN A 175 20.86 19.84 4.62
CA GLN A 175 22.08 19.36 3.94
C GLN A 175 22.02 17.85 3.69
N GLN A 176 21.45 17.10 4.63
CA GLN A 176 21.22 15.66 4.53
C GLN A 176 19.75 15.37 4.78
N SER A 177 19.19 14.48 3.98
CA SER A 177 17.79 14.03 4.12
C SER A 177 17.59 12.55 3.74
N GLU A 178 18.64 11.86 3.29
CA GLU A 178 18.60 10.44 2.94
C GLU A 178 19.82 9.70 3.55
N PRO A 179 19.61 8.62 4.32
CA PRO A 179 18.31 8.13 4.81
C PRO A 179 17.64 9.13 5.78
N PRO A 180 16.32 9.09 6.01
CA PRO A 180 15.63 10.09 6.83
C PRO A 180 16.24 10.34 8.22
N SER A 181 16.78 9.30 8.87
CA SER A 181 17.46 9.45 10.17
C SER A 181 18.72 10.33 10.15
N SER A 182 19.32 10.55 8.98
CA SER A 182 20.52 11.40 8.82
C SER A 182 20.17 12.89 8.64
N GLY A 183 18.87 13.20 8.67
CA GLY A 183 18.32 14.54 8.54
C GLY A 183 19.10 15.57 9.35
N SER A 184 19.65 16.57 8.67
CA SER A 184 20.40 17.67 9.30
C SER A 184 20.29 18.95 8.48
N PHE A 185 20.22 20.08 9.18
CA PHE A 185 20.19 21.40 8.56
C PHE A 185 21.54 21.78 7.95
N ASP A 186 21.52 22.68 6.98
CA ASP A 186 22.72 23.24 6.37
C ASP A 186 23.61 23.94 7.41
N PRO A 187 24.87 23.48 7.63
CA PRO A 187 25.79 24.06 8.59
C PRO A 187 26.04 25.56 8.37
N SER A 188 25.96 26.05 7.13
CA SER A 188 26.16 27.47 6.80
C SER A 188 25.08 28.39 7.39
N THR A 189 23.93 27.82 7.79
CA THR A 189 22.82 28.56 8.39
C THR A 189 22.45 28.08 9.80
N ALA A 190 23.29 27.23 10.40
CA ALA A 190 22.99 26.54 11.66
C ALA A 190 22.66 27.49 12.82
N ASP A 191 23.41 28.59 12.99
CA ASP A 191 23.17 29.55 14.07
C ASP A 191 21.82 30.26 13.94
N LEU A 192 21.50 30.69 12.71
CA LEU A 192 20.20 31.31 12.42
C LEU A 192 19.06 30.30 12.61
N MET A 193 19.22 29.07 12.10
CA MET A 193 18.24 28.01 12.29
C MET A 193 18.02 27.71 13.78
N LYS A 194 19.09 27.65 14.57
CA LYS A 194 19.01 27.46 16.03
C LYS A 194 18.20 28.59 16.70
N GLY A 195 18.40 29.83 16.27
CA GLY A 195 17.64 30.98 16.74
C GLY A 195 16.15 30.91 16.38
N LEU A 196 15.82 30.52 15.15
CA LEU A 196 14.44 30.31 14.69
C LEU A 196 13.77 29.19 15.48
N LEU A 197 14.42 28.03 15.63
CA LEU A 197 13.90 26.90 16.39
C LEU A 197 13.72 27.22 17.87
N GLY A 198 14.65 27.99 18.46
CA GLY A 198 14.49 28.50 19.83
C GLY A 198 13.27 29.41 19.98
N PHE A 199 13.00 30.25 18.99
CA PHE A 199 11.78 31.06 18.96
C PHE A 199 10.52 30.19 18.81
N ASN A 200 10.53 29.18 17.94
CA ASN A 200 9.43 28.24 17.76
C ASN A 200 9.10 27.51 19.06
N GLU A 201 10.10 26.96 19.75
CA GLU A 201 9.93 26.27 21.02
C GLU A 201 9.42 27.22 22.12
N ALA A 202 10.01 28.41 22.26
CA ALA A 202 9.62 29.38 23.28
C ALA A 202 8.18 29.91 23.11
N THR A 203 7.67 29.95 21.88
CA THR A 203 6.32 30.44 21.57
C THR A 203 5.30 29.32 21.36
N GLY A 204 5.73 28.06 21.36
CA GLY A 204 4.91 26.91 20.96
C GLY A 204 4.38 27.03 19.53
N SER A 205 5.18 27.58 18.63
CA SER A 205 4.86 27.80 17.22
C SER A 205 5.48 26.70 16.35
N PRO A 206 4.80 26.22 15.30
CA PRO A 206 5.29 25.09 14.51
C PRO A 206 6.46 25.47 13.60
N PHE A 207 7.30 24.51 13.24
CA PHE A 207 8.22 24.58 12.12
C PHE A 207 7.46 24.28 10.82
N ALA A 208 7.32 25.28 9.95
CA ALA A 208 6.56 25.17 8.72
C ALA A 208 7.48 24.87 7.52
N ILE A 209 7.18 23.80 6.76
CA ILE A 209 8.07 23.25 5.73
C ILE A 209 7.28 22.83 4.47
N ASN A 210 7.93 22.90 3.30
CA ASN A 210 7.36 22.56 1.99
C ASN A 210 8.00 21.28 1.41
N PRO A 211 7.63 20.06 1.87
CA PRO A 211 8.07 18.81 1.27
C PRO A 211 7.30 18.52 -0.02
N TYR A 212 8.02 18.46 -1.14
CA TYR A 212 7.44 18.15 -2.45
C TYR A 212 8.06 16.88 -3.04
N PRO A 213 7.40 15.71 -2.90
CA PRO A 213 7.78 14.47 -3.58
C PRO A 213 7.83 14.60 -5.11
N TYR A 214 7.05 15.51 -5.70
CA TYR A 214 7.07 15.81 -7.14
C TYR A 214 8.47 16.25 -7.61
N PHE A 215 9.10 17.21 -6.92
CA PHE A 215 10.43 17.69 -7.33
C PHE A 215 11.52 16.62 -7.14
N ALA A 216 11.39 15.77 -6.12
CA ALA A 216 12.28 14.62 -5.96
C ALA A 216 12.14 13.62 -7.12
N TYR A 217 10.91 13.31 -7.56
CA TYR A 217 10.67 12.47 -8.72
C TYR A 217 11.20 13.09 -10.02
N ARG A 218 11.07 14.41 -10.20
CA ARG A 218 11.64 15.10 -11.37
C ARG A 218 13.16 14.92 -11.48
N GLY A 219 13.86 14.86 -10.35
CA GLY A 219 15.30 14.58 -10.29
C GLY A 219 15.67 13.11 -10.52
N ASP A 220 14.73 12.19 -10.32
CA ASP A 220 14.92 10.75 -10.47
C ASP A 220 13.66 10.07 -11.06
N PRO A 221 13.45 10.16 -12.39
CA PRO A 221 12.17 9.82 -13.02
C PRO A 221 11.94 8.31 -13.22
N ARG A 222 12.49 7.46 -12.35
CA ARG A 222 12.33 6.00 -12.44
C ARG A 222 10.96 5.54 -11.91
N PRO A 223 10.36 4.46 -12.46
CA PRO A 223 9.04 3.98 -12.04
C PRO A 223 8.92 3.66 -10.55
N GLU A 224 9.98 3.11 -9.93
CA GLU A 224 10.02 2.82 -8.50
C GLU A 224 10.03 4.07 -7.63
N THR A 225 10.60 5.18 -8.13
CA THR A 225 10.58 6.48 -7.44
C THR A 225 9.21 7.12 -7.59
N LEU A 226 8.58 7.02 -8.77
CA LEU A 226 7.20 7.45 -8.96
C LEU A 226 6.25 6.73 -7.99
N ALA A 227 6.32 5.40 -7.92
CA ALA A 227 5.48 4.61 -7.02
C ALA A 227 5.67 5.01 -5.55
N PHE A 228 6.92 5.27 -5.15
CA PHE A 228 7.27 5.74 -3.81
C PHE A 228 6.74 7.16 -3.53
N CYS A 229 6.79 8.07 -4.50
CA CYS A 229 6.23 9.42 -4.34
C CYS A 229 4.70 9.44 -4.34
N LEU A 230 4.05 8.54 -5.08
CA LEU A 230 2.59 8.47 -5.21
C LEU A 230 1.89 7.59 -4.16
N PHE A 231 2.59 7.12 -3.12
CA PHE A 231 2.07 6.18 -2.11
C PHE A 231 1.54 4.85 -2.71
N GLN A 232 2.05 4.44 -3.86
CA GLN A 232 1.68 3.18 -4.52
C GLN A 232 2.48 2.02 -3.93
N PRO A 233 2.03 0.76 -4.09
CA PRO A 233 2.82 -0.41 -3.68
C PRO A 233 4.24 -0.38 -4.29
N ASN A 234 5.26 -0.48 -3.43
CA ASN A 234 6.66 -0.44 -3.81
C ASN A 234 7.52 -1.19 -2.77
N ALA A 235 8.81 -1.38 -3.03
CA ALA A 235 9.73 -2.10 -2.13
C ALA A 235 10.13 -1.31 -0.86
N GLY A 236 9.73 -0.04 -0.77
CA GLY A 236 10.14 0.92 0.25
C GLY A 236 11.59 1.38 0.10
N ARG A 237 12.00 2.26 1.01
CA ARG A 237 13.39 2.68 1.21
C ARG A 237 13.80 2.34 2.64
N PHE A 238 14.87 1.56 2.78
CA PHE A 238 15.34 1.09 4.08
C PHE A 238 16.31 2.10 4.68
N ASP A 239 16.02 2.54 5.89
CA ASP A 239 16.89 3.36 6.72
C ASP A 239 17.73 2.46 7.63
N PRO A 240 19.05 2.35 7.40
CA PRO A 240 19.91 1.43 8.15
C PRO A 240 20.17 1.88 9.59
N ASN A 241 19.98 3.15 9.93
CA ASN A 241 20.27 3.65 11.27
C ASN A 241 19.10 3.42 12.22
N THR A 242 17.87 3.45 11.70
CA THR A 242 16.64 3.23 12.49
C THR A 242 16.01 1.86 12.28
N ASN A 243 16.46 1.10 11.27
CA ASN A 243 15.83 -0.13 10.78
C ASN A 243 14.38 0.08 10.30
N ILE A 244 14.01 1.30 9.96
CA ILE A 244 12.68 1.64 9.43
C ILE A 244 12.68 1.47 7.92
N ARG A 245 11.59 0.91 7.38
CA ARG A 245 11.34 0.90 5.95
C ARG A 245 10.23 1.91 5.63
N TYR A 246 10.63 3.02 5.02
CA TYR A 246 9.70 4.03 4.54
C TYR A 246 9.00 3.52 3.29
N MET A 247 7.67 3.66 3.23
CA MET A 247 6.86 3.16 2.11
C MET A 247 6.40 4.27 1.16
N ASN A 248 6.63 5.54 1.53
CA ASN A 248 6.36 6.69 0.67
C ASN A 248 7.35 7.83 0.94
N MET A 249 7.51 8.72 -0.04
CA MET A 249 8.44 9.85 0.01
C MET A 249 8.01 10.93 1.01
N PHE A 250 6.70 11.14 1.19
CA PHE A 250 6.20 12.18 2.10
C PHE A 250 6.64 11.91 3.54
N ASP A 251 6.42 10.69 4.04
CA ASP A 251 6.87 10.27 5.37
C ASP A 251 8.38 10.40 5.52
N ALA A 252 9.14 9.98 4.50
CA ALA A 252 10.59 10.08 4.50
C ALA A 252 11.08 11.54 4.59
N GLN A 253 10.46 12.46 3.85
CA GLN A 253 10.80 13.88 3.88
C GLN A 253 10.43 14.54 5.22
N VAL A 254 9.25 14.24 5.77
CA VAL A 254 8.83 14.76 7.08
C VAL A 254 9.72 14.21 8.19
N ASP A 255 10.09 12.93 8.16
CA ASP A 255 10.95 12.33 9.17
C ASP A 255 12.42 12.75 9.05
N ALA A 256 12.86 13.15 7.86
CA ALA A 256 14.15 13.84 7.68
C ALA A 256 14.16 15.19 8.41
N VAL A 257 13.08 15.97 8.30
CA VAL A 257 12.94 17.23 9.05
C VAL A 257 12.89 16.96 10.55
N HIS A 258 12.11 15.97 10.99
CA HIS A 258 12.05 15.57 12.40
C HIS A 258 13.43 15.18 12.96
N SER A 259 14.22 14.43 12.20
CA SER A 259 15.59 14.06 12.56
C SER A 259 16.50 15.28 12.66
N ALA A 260 16.34 16.26 11.75
CA ALA A 260 17.09 17.52 11.79
C ALA A 260 16.74 18.37 13.02
N LEU A 261 15.46 18.48 13.38
CA LEU A 261 15.01 19.16 14.61
C LEU A 261 15.60 18.49 15.86
N ASN A 262 15.55 17.16 15.90
CA ASN A 262 16.06 16.38 17.03
C ASN A 262 17.57 16.50 17.20
N SER A 263 18.33 16.52 16.11
CA SER A 263 19.80 16.68 16.16
C SER A 263 20.23 18.06 16.66
N MET A 264 19.40 19.09 16.47
CA MET A 264 19.61 20.43 17.05
C MET A 264 19.05 20.60 18.46
N GLY A 265 18.38 19.58 19.02
CA GLY A 265 17.83 19.59 20.38
C GLY A 265 16.38 20.05 20.52
N PHE A 266 15.67 20.34 19.42
CA PHE A 266 14.32 20.93 19.42
C PHE A 266 13.22 19.89 19.20
N LYS A 267 13.16 18.89 20.07
CA LYS A 267 12.28 17.71 19.90
C LYS A 267 10.78 18.00 20.01
N ASN A 268 10.43 19.11 20.65
CA ASN A 268 9.03 19.47 20.94
C ASN A 268 8.43 20.42 19.90
N VAL A 269 9.23 20.88 18.92
CA VAL A 269 8.75 21.76 17.86
C VAL A 269 7.92 20.95 16.88
N GLU A 270 6.62 21.25 16.80
CA GLU A 270 5.72 20.56 15.88
C GLU A 270 6.01 20.91 14.42
N ILE A 271 5.89 19.94 13.52
CA ILE A 271 6.03 20.14 12.08
C ILE A 271 4.65 20.43 11.48
N VAL A 272 4.59 21.45 10.63
CA VAL A 272 3.45 21.73 9.75
C VAL A 272 3.95 21.70 8.31
N VAL A 273 3.28 20.92 7.46
CA VAL A 273 3.51 20.94 6.02
C VAL A 273 2.75 22.11 5.41
N ALA A 274 3.44 23.21 5.14
CA ALA A 274 2.85 24.46 4.67
C ALA A 274 2.49 24.47 3.18
N GLU A 275 3.10 23.56 2.40
CA GLU A 275 2.76 23.28 1.03
C GLU A 275 3.21 21.87 0.64
N THR A 276 2.34 21.18 -0.10
CA THR A 276 2.71 19.99 -0.85
C THR A 276 1.66 19.70 -1.91
N GLY A 277 2.05 19.18 -3.07
CA GLY A 277 1.14 18.97 -4.19
C GLY A 277 1.81 18.32 -5.38
N TRP A 278 1.01 18.10 -6.43
CA TRP A 278 1.47 17.52 -7.68
C TRP A 278 0.72 18.14 -8.87
N PRO A 279 1.42 18.64 -9.90
CA PRO A 279 0.78 19.31 -11.02
C PRO A 279 0.09 18.31 -11.96
N TYR A 280 -1.09 18.64 -12.46
CA TYR A 280 -1.85 17.76 -13.35
C TYR A 280 -1.54 17.97 -14.83
N ASN A 281 -0.83 19.04 -15.17
CA ASN A 281 -0.40 19.39 -16.51
C ASN A 281 0.98 20.07 -16.45
N GLY A 282 1.70 20.13 -17.56
CA GLY A 282 3.02 20.76 -17.64
C GLY A 282 3.49 20.92 -19.08
N ASP A 283 4.66 21.51 -19.26
CA ASP A 283 5.30 21.62 -20.57
C ASP A 283 5.73 20.24 -21.08
N SER A 284 5.92 20.09 -22.39
CA SER A 284 6.24 18.80 -23.03
C SER A 284 7.58 18.17 -22.57
N ASN A 285 8.45 18.96 -21.94
CA ASN A 285 9.73 18.52 -21.39
C ASN A 285 9.65 18.21 -19.88
N GLU A 286 8.48 18.33 -19.25
CA GLU A 286 8.28 18.03 -17.84
C GLU A 286 7.81 16.58 -17.67
N VAL A 287 8.53 15.83 -16.84
CA VAL A 287 8.20 14.44 -16.51
C VAL A 287 7.42 14.41 -15.20
N GLY A 288 6.29 13.71 -15.18
CA GLY A 288 5.47 13.53 -13.99
C GLY A 288 4.14 14.27 -13.96
N PRO A 289 3.97 15.47 -14.55
CA PRO A 289 2.66 16.11 -14.58
C PRO A 289 1.66 15.28 -15.38
N SER A 290 0.57 14.88 -14.74
CA SER A 290 -0.60 14.27 -15.37
C SER A 290 -1.79 14.27 -14.40
N VAL A 291 -3.00 14.21 -14.92
CA VAL A 291 -4.22 14.10 -14.09
C VAL A 291 -4.17 12.84 -13.22
N GLU A 292 -3.67 11.73 -13.76
CA GLU A 292 -3.55 10.46 -13.05
C GLU A 292 -2.58 10.58 -11.86
N ASN A 293 -1.41 11.18 -12.06
CA ASN A 293 -0.39 11.32 -11.02
C ASN A 293 -0.82 12.35 -9.97
N ALA A 294 -1.39 13.48 -10.38
CA ALA A 294 -1.89 14.50 -9.47
C ALA A 294 -3.03 13.96 -8.59
N LYS A 295 -3.97 13.22 -9.19
CA LYS A 295 -5.04 12.53 -8.47
C LYS A 295 -4.52 11.45 -7.53
N ALA A 296 -3.54 10.66 -7.97
CA ALA A 296 -2.92 9.63 -7.14
C ALA A 296 -2.21 10.25 -5.93
N TYR A 297 -1.39 11.27 -6.14
CA TYR A 297 -0.64 11.95 -5.09
C TYR A 297 -1.58 12.58 -4.05
N ASN A 298 -2.40 13.54 -4.48
CA ASN A 298 -3.28 14.28 -3.58
C ASN A 298 -4.32 13.37 -2.91
N GLY A 299 -4.89 12.42 -3.66
CA GLY A 299 -5.86 11.46 -3.13
C GLY A 299 -5.26 10.51 -2.09
N ASN A 300 -4.06 9.97 -2.36
CA ASN A 300 -3.40 9.06 -1.42
C ASN A 300 -2.82 9.79 -0.20
N LEU A 301 -2.31 11.02 -0.36
CA LEU A 301 -1.91 11.86 0.76
C LEU A 301 -3.09 12.15 1.68
N ILE A 302 -4.24 12.55 1.14
CA ILE A 302 -5.47 12.75 1.93
C ILE A 302 -5.87 11.45 2.65
N ALA A 303 -5.79 10.30 1.98
CA ALA A 303 -6.09 9.01 2.61
C ALA A 303 -5.11 8.67 3.74
N HIS A 304 -3.81 8.93 3.54
CA HIS A 304 -2.77 8.76 4.55
C HIS A 304 -3.04 9.66 5.78
N LEU A 305 -3.30 10.95 5.58
CA LEU A 305 -3.64 11.88 6.66
C LEU A 305 -4.92 11.48 7.42
N ARG A 306 -5.93 10.94 6.71
CA ARG A 306 -7.16 10.44 7.35
C ARG A 306 -6.97 9.15 8.14
N SER A 307 -5.92 8.39 7.85
CA SER A 307 -5.63 7.15 8.57
C SER A 307 -5.14 7.40 10.00
N MET A 308 -4.67 8.62 10.31
CA MET A 308 -4.11 9.00 11.62
C MET A 308 -2.89 8.17 12.04
N VAL A 309 -2.28 7.43 11.11
CA VAL A 309 -1.09 6.62 11.39
C VAL A 309 0.14 7.49 11.71
N GLY A 310 0.19 8.71 11.18
CA GLY A 310 1.35 9.60 11.28
C GLY A 310 2.51 9.13 10.40
N THR A 311 3.71 9.60 10.69
CA THR A 311 4.93 9.12 10.05
C THR A 311 5.61 8.05 10.92
N PRO A 312 6.56 7.25 10.39
CA PRO A 312 7.28 6.27 11.19
C PRO A 312 7.95 6.82 12.47
N LEU A 313 8.53 8.02 12.44
CA LEU A 313 9.12 8.67 13.63
C LEU A 313 8.13 9.51 14.44
N ILE A 314 6.97 9.85 13.88
CA ILE A 314 5.89 10.58 14.56
C ILE A 314 4.57 9.80 14.45
N PRO A 315 4.47 8.61 15.06
CA PRO A 315 3.30 7.74 14.91
C PRO A 315 2.09 8.25 15.70
N GLY A 316 0.88 7.92 15.22
CA GLY A 316 -0.38 8.12 15.95
C GLY A 316 -0.93 9.56 15.93
N LYS A 317 -0.28 10.48 15.20
CA LYS A 317 -0.75 11.86 14.98
C LYS A 317 -0.59 12.22 13.51
N SER A 318 -1.66 12.71 12.88
CA SER A 318 -1.55 13.27 11.52
C SER A 318 -0.80 14.58 11.52
N VAL A 319 0.04 14.75 10.50
CA VAL A 319 0.75 16.00 10.25
C VAL A 319 -0.20 17.02 9.63
N ASP A 320 -0.23 18.22 10.20
CA ASP A 320 -0.99 19.33 9.66
C ASP A 320 -0.45 19.69 8.27
N THR A 321 -1.27 19.52 7.23
CA THR A 321 -0.82 19.58 5.83
C THR A 321 -1.69 20.50 5.00
N TYR A 322 -1.07 21.44 4.29
CA TYR A 322 -1.72 22.33 3.33
C TYR A 322 -1.44 21.86 1.91
N LEU A 323 -2.49 21.50 1.19
CA LEU A 323 -2.42 21.06 -0.20
C LEU A 323 -2.18 22.28 -1.11
N PHE A 324 -1.16 22.19 -1.95
CA PHE A 324 -0.85 23.18 -2.98
C PHE A 324 -1.45 22.71 -4.33
N ALA A 325 -2.47 23.37 -4.88
CA ALA A 325 -3.19 24.56 -4.37
C ALA A 325 -4.70 24.51 -4.64
N LEU A 326 -5.44 25.50 -4.13
CA LEU A 326 -6.90 25.55 -4.27
C LEU A 326 -7.34 25.74 -5.72
N TYR A 327 -6.70 26.65 -6.44
CA TYR A 327 -6.95 26.97 -7.84
C TYR A 327 -5.63 26.94 -8.63
N ASP A 328 -5.75 26.83 -9.95
CA ASP A 328 -4.63 27.15 -10.84
C ASP A 328 -4.32 28.63 -10.78
N GLU A 329 -3.03 28.96 -10.76
CA GLU A 329 -2.53 30.34 -10.74
C GLU A 329 -1.95 30.66 -12.13
N ASP A 330 -2.79 31.11 -13.06
CA ASP A 330 -2.47 31.24 -14.49
C ASP A 330 -1.39 32.29 -14.81
N LEU A 331 -1.15 33.23 -13.90
CA LEU A 331 -0.10 34.24 -14.03
C LEU A 331 1.23 33.80 -13.38
N LYS A 332 1.34 32.59 -12.82
CA LYS A 332 2.60 32.13 -12.24
C LYS A 332 3.71 32.04 -13.29
N PRO A 333 4.88 32.65 -13.03
CA PRO A 333 6.04 32.52 -13.91
C PRO A 333 6.66 31.12 -13.79
N GLY A 334 7.56 30.79 -14.73
CA GLY A 334 8.29 29.53 -14.72
C GLY A 334 7.60 28.43 -15.56
N PRO A 335 7.94 27.16 -15.29
CA PRO A 335 7.47 26.01 -16.08
C PRO A 335 5.95 25.93 -16.20
N GLY A 336 5.46 25.25 -17.26
CA GLY A 336 4.06 24.90 -17.48
C GLY A 336 3.36 24.38 -16.24
N SER A 337 4.03 23.50 -15.49
CA SER A 337 3.48 22.86 -14.31
C SER A 337 3.09 23.80 -13.18
N GLU A 338 3.76 24.96 -13.05
CA GLU A 338 3.45 25.96 -12.01
C GLU A 338 2.02 26.52 -12.12
N ARG A 339 1.40 26.44 -13.30
CA ARG A 339 0.04 26.92 -13.59
C ARG A 339 -1.02 25.81 -13.54
N ALA A 340 -0.68 24.63 -13.02
CA ALA A 340 -1.50 23.43 -13.10
C ALA A 340 -1.55 22.61 -11.80
N PHE A 341 -1.53 23.27 -10.63
CA PHE A 341 -1.61 22.64 -9.30
C PHE A 341 -3.03 22.64 -8.69
N GLY A 342 -3.98 23.33 -9.30
CA GLY A 342 -5.31 23.58 -8.75
C GLY A 342 -6.15 22.32 -8.55
N LEU A 343 -6.64 22.13 -7.32
CA LEU A 343 -7.64 21.11 -6.99
C LEU A 343 -9.03 21.45 -7.54
N PHE A 344 -9.32 22.74 -7.69
CA PHE A 344 -10.55 23.27 -8.26
C PHE A 344 -10.24 24.23 -9.40
N LYS A 345 -11.19 24.35 -10.32
CA LYS A 345 -11.16 25.34 -11.39
C LYS A 345 -11.81 26.64 -10.92
N PRO A 346 -11.59 27.76 -11.63
CA PRO A 346 -12.25 29.03 -11.31
C PRO A 346 -13.79 28.98 -11.33
N ASP A 347 -14.38 28.04 -12.08
CA ASP A 347 -15.83 27.77 -12.09
C ASP A 347 -16.33 26.96 -10.89
N LEU A 348 -15.47 26.70 -9.90
CA LEU A 348 -15.70 25.93 -8.67
C LEU A 348 -15.90 24.41 -8.88
N SER A 349 -15.74 23.91 -10.10
CA SER A 349 -15.70 22.47 -10.36
C SER A 349 -14.36 21.86 -9.91
N MET A 350 -14.37 20.58 -9.58
CA MET A 350 -13.14 19.85 -9.24
C MET A 350 -12.32 19.59 -10.51
N THR A 351 -11.02 19.84 -10.47
CA THR A 351 -10.11 19.44 -11.55
C THR A 351 -10.06 17.92 -11.66
N TYR A 352 -9.99 17.24 -10.50
CA TYR A 352 -10.09 15.80 -10.34
C TYR A 352 -10.59 15.47 -8.92
N ASP A 353 -11.35 14.39 -8.76
CA ASP A 353 -11.92 14.02 -7.46
C ASP A 353 -10.88 13.30 -6.58
N VAL A 354 -10.50 13.96 -5.48
CA VAL A 354 -9.60 13.44 -4.42
C VAL A 354 -10.33 13.15 -3.10
N GLY A 355 -11.67 13.12 -3.12
CA GLY A 355 -12.49 12.78 -1.96
C GLY A 355 -12.54 13.86 -0.88
N LEU A 356 -12.44 15.15 -1.26
CA LEU A 356 -12.59 16.30 -0.36
C LEU A 356 -14.06 16.72 -0.15
N SER A 357 -14.98 16.31 -1.02
CA SER A 357 -16.41 16.62 -0.87
C SER A 357 -16.95 16.04 0.44
N LYS A 358 -17.68 16.86 1.23
CA LYS A 358 -18.42 16.41 2.42
C LYS A 358 -19.63 15.52 2.10
N SER A 359 -19.93 15.27 0.81
CA SER A 359 -21.06 14.43 0.45
C SER A 359 -20.89 13.02 1.02
N SER A 360 -21.90 12.57 1.79
CA SER A 360 -21.97 11.25 2.45
C SER A 360 -21.71 10.08 1.49
N GLN A 361 -21.89 10.29 0.19
CA GLN A 361 -21.59 9.32 -0.85
C GLN A 361 -20.09 9.01 -1.02
N ALA A 362 -19.17 9.97 -0.88
CA ALA A 362 -17.74 9.72 -1.07
C ALA A 362 -17.15 8.85 0.05
N PHE A 363 -17.48 9.17 1.31
CA PHE A 363 -17.12 8.34 2.47
C PHE A 363 -17.76 6.94 2.38
N SER A 364 -19.02 6.85 1.95
CA SER A 364 -19.67 5.56 1.73
C SER A 364 -18.98 4.74 0.63
N LYS A 365 -18.46 5.36 -0.44
CA LYS A 365 -17.72 4.67 -1.50
C LYS A 365 -16.35 4.17 -1.02
N VAL A 366 -15.62 4.98 -0.26
CA VAL A 366 -14.31 4.60 0.29
C VAL A 366 -14.47 3.49 1.33
N ILE A 367 -15.41 3.61 2.28
CA ILE A 367 -15.71 2.56 3.25
C ILE A 367 -16.23 1.32 2.54
N ARG A 368 -17.11 1.43 1.55
CA ARG A 368 -17.63 0.28 0.80
C ARG A 368 -16.51 -0.43 0.04
N SER A 369 -15.56 0.30 -0.54
CA SER A 369 -14.40 -0.26 -1.23
C SER A 369 -13.42 -0.94 -0.27
N TRP A 370 -13.14 -0.32 0.88
CA TRP A 370 -12.30 -0.91 1.92
C TRP A 370 -12.96 -2.15 2.53
N ALA A 371 -14.25 -2.05 2.87
CA ALA A 371 -15.04 -3.14 3.42
C ALA A 371 -15.19 -4.29 2.41
N SER A 372 -15.42 -4.00 1.11
CA SER A 372 -15.48 -5.04 0.08
C SER A 372 -14.14 -5.74 -0.10
N LYS A 373 -13.02 -5.01 -0.08
CA LYS A 373 -11.68 -5.61 -0.17
C LYS A 373 -11.38 -6.51 1.03
N LYS A 374 -11.65 -6.04 2.25
CA LYS A 374 -11.44 -6.84 3.47
C LYS A 374 -12.41 -8.01 3.58
N PHE A 375 -13.65 -7.85 3.14
CA PHE A 375 -14.63 -8.93 3.04
C PHE A 375 -14.18 -10.00 2.04
N MET A 376 -13.69 -9.61 0.86
CA MET A 376 -13.16 -10.55 -0.13
C MET A 376 -11.95 -11.31 0.42
N THR A 377 -11.01 -10.66 1.11
CA THR A 377 -9.91 -11.33 1.80
C THR A 377 -10.43 -12.31 2.86
N GLY A 378 -11.42 -11.91 3.66
CA GLY A 378 -12.07 -12.77 4.63
C GLY A 378 -12.73 -14.00 3.99
N CYS A 379 -13.43 -13.82 2.87
CA CYS A 379 -14.02 -14.92 2.11
C CYS A 379 -12.96 -15.85 1.53
N VAL A 380 -11.88 -15.33 0.96
CA VAL A 380 -10.79 -16.15 0.39
C VAL A 380 -10.12 -17.00 1.47
N ILE A 381 -9.95 -16.48 2.69
CA ILE A 381 -9.38 -17.23 3.82
C ILE A 381 -10.40 -18.23 4.40
N LEU A 382 -11.65 -17.83 4.58
CA LEU A 382 -12.69 -18.66 5.20
C LEU A 382 -13.23 -19.75 4.28
N LEU A 383 -13.24 -19.54 2.96
CA LEU A 383 -13.84 -20.46 2.01
C LEU A 383 -13.15 -21.86 2.02
N PRO A 384 -11.81 -21.98 1.96
CA PRO A 384 -11.14 -23.27 2.09
C PRO A 384 -11.42 -23.96 3.42
N ILE A 385 -11.46 -23.21 4.53
CA ILE A 385 -11.73 -23.73 5.87
C ILE A 385 -13.17 -24.24 5.96
N ALA A 386 -14.13 -23.46 5.46
CA ALA A 386 -15.55 -23.82 5.44
C ALA A 386 -15.82 -25.03 4.55
N ILE A 387 -15.20 -25.09 3.37
CA ILE A 387 -15.30 -26.26 2.47
C ILE A 387 -14.69 -27.49 3.15
N THR A 388 -13.50 -27.37 3.73
CA THR A 388 -12.84 -28.48 4.45
C THR A 388 -13.72 -28.99 5.58
N PHE A 389 -14.30 -28.09 6.39
CA PHE A 389 -15.22 -28.47 7.45
C PHE A 389 -16.50 -29.13 6.90
N TYR A 390 -17.11 -28.55 5.86
CA TYR A 390 -18.33 -29.09 5.25
C TYR A 390 -18.13 -30.49 4.67
N VAL A 391 -17.04 -30.71 3.92
CA VAL A 391 -16.71 -32.00 3.32
C VAL A 391 -16.39 -33.03 4.41
N THR A 392 -15.54 -32.67 5.37
CA THR A 392 -15.17 -33.58 6.48
C THR A 392 -16.38 -33.96 7.31
N TRP A 393 -17.23 -32.98 7.64
CA TRP A 393 -18.45 -33.20 8.41
C TRP A 393 -19.49 -34.03 7.65
N GLY A 394 -19.64 -33.78 6.35
CA GLY A 394 -20.48 -34.56 5.45
C GLY A 394 -20.04 -36.02 5.38
N PHE A 395 -18.73 -36.27 5.27
CA PHE A 395 -18.15 -37.60 5.27
C PHE A 395 -18.41 -38.34 6.59
N ILE A 396 -18.15 -37.70 7.74
CA ILE A 396 -18.40 -38.30 9.06
C ILE A 396 -19.88 -38.69 9.21
N ARG A 397 -20.81 -37.81 8.82
CA ARG A 397 -22.25 -38.13 8.89
C ARG A 397 -22.67 -39.27 7.97
N PHE A 398 -22.10 -39.35 6.78
CA PHE A 398 -22.37 -40.45 5.86
C PHE A 398 -21.93 -41.79 6.48
N VAL A 399 -20.72 -41.85 7.03
CA VAL A 399 -20.19 -43.07 7.64
C VAL A 399 -20.93 -43.42 8.93
N ASP A 400 -21.18 -42.45 9.80
CA ASP A 400 -21.99 -42.64 11.01
C ASP A 400 -23.38 -43.19 10.67
N GLY A 401 -24.01 -42.68 9.60
CA GLY A 401 -25.30 -43.16 9.11
C GLY A 401 -25.25 -44.60 8.62
N PHE A 402 -24.21 -44.96 7.87
CA PHE A 402 -24.02 -46.32 7.34
C PHE A 402 -23.83 -47.37 8.46
N PHE A 403 -23.03 -47.05 9.48
CA PHE A 403 -22.74 -47.96 10.59
C PHE A 403 -23.69 -47.81 11.79
N SER A 404 -24.61 -46.85 11.77
CA SER A 404 -25.60 -46.61 12.82
C SER A 404 -26.34 -47.87 13.31
N PRO A 405 -26.76 -48.81 12.43
CA PRO A 405 -27.42 -50.05 12.87
C PRO A 405 -26.52 -50.93 13.75
N ILE A 406 -25.22 -50.95 13.48
CA ILE A 406 -24.23 -51.74 14.23
C ILE A 406 -23.93 -51.08 15.57
N TYR A 407 -23.79 -49.75 15.60
CA TYR A 407 -23.60 -49.00 16.83
C TYR A 407 -24.78 -49.15 17.78
N GLY A 408 -26.00 -49.15 17.24
CA GLY A 408 -27.23 -49.37 18.01
C GLY A 408 -27.29 -50.76 18.64
N HIS A 409 -26.76 -51.79 17.97
CA HIS A 409 -26.71 -53.16 18.51
C HIS A 409 -25.64 -53.32 19.61
N LEU A 410 -24.56 -52.53 19.55
CA LEU A 410 -23.47 -52.54 20.54
C LEU A 410 -23.68 -51.56 21.71
N GLY A 411 -24.70 -50.70 21.65
CA GLY A 411 -25.04 -49.75 22.72
C GLY A 411 -24.06 -48.58 22.90
N ILE A 412 -23.24 -48.28 21.89
CA ILE A 412 -22.16 -47.26 22.00
C ILE A 412 -22.62 -45.95 21.34
N HIS A 413 -22.71 -44.89 22.13
CA HIS A 413 -23.00 -43.52 21.66
C HIS A 413 -21.88 -42.57 22.07
N ILE A 414 -20.75 -42.62 21.37
CA ILE A 414 -19.59 -41.73 21.61
C ILE A 414 -19.45 -40.79 20.41
N PHE A 415 -19.26 -39.51 20.69
CA PHE A 415 -19.00 -38.49 19.66
C PHE A 415 -17.64 -38.73 18.98
N GLY A 416 -17.62 -38.86 17.66
CA GLY A 416 -16.41 -39.12 16.87
C GLY A 416 -16.13 -40.60 16.55
N LEU A 417 -17.01 -41.53 16.97
CA LEU A 417 -16.88 -42.96 16.68
C LEU A 417 -16.82 -43.24 15.16
N GLY A 418 -17.62 -42.53 14.36
CA GLY A 418 -17.64 -42.61 12.90
C GLY A 418 -16.28 -42.39 12.25
N PHE A 419 -15.46 -41.47 12.77
CA PHE A 419 -14.12 -41.22 12.23
C PHE A 419 -13.19 -42.41 12.48
N VAL A 420 -13.18 -42.95 13.70
CA VAL A 420 -12.35 -44.12 14.06
C VAL A 420 -12.77 -45.35 13.26
N THR A 421 -14.07 -45.61 13.18
CA THR A 421 -14.60 -46.74 12.40
C THR A 421 -14.40 -46.55 10.90
N SER A 422 -14.38 -45.31 10.39
CA SER A 422 -14.01 -45.03 8.99
C SER A 422 -12.58 -45.45 8.70
N ILE A 423 -11.63 -45.07 9.57
CA ILE A 423 -10.21 -45.44 9.43
C ILE A 423 -10.05 -46.95 9.51
N THR A 424 -10.67 -47.59 10.50
CA THR A 424 -10.63 -49.05 10.64
C THR A 424 -11.26 -49.74 9.42
N PHE A 425 -12.39 -49.26 8.91
CA PHE A 425 -13.05 -49.82 7.74
C PHE A 425 -12.19 -49.66 6.48
N ILE A 426 -11.64 -48.47 6.21
CA ILE A 426 -10.76 -48.23 5.07
C ILE A 426 -9.54 -49.16 5.14
N PHE A 427 -8.95 -49.32 6.32
CA PHE A 427 -7.84 -50.24 6.53
C PHE A 427 -8.23 -51.70 6.25
N LEU A 428 -9.36 -52.17 6.78
CA LEU A 428 -9.85 -53.54 6.55
C LEU A 428 -10.21 -53.80 5.09
N VAL A 429 -10.82 -52.82 4.40
CA VAL A 429 -11.06 -52.90 2.95
C VAL A 429 -9.74 -53.00 2.19
N GLY A 430 -8.71 -52.23 2.59
CA GLY A 430 -7.37 -52.35 2.03
C GLY A 430 -6.81 -53.76 2.17
N VAL A 431 -6.82 -54.32 3.38
CA VAL A 431 -6.35 -55.69 3.66
C VAL A 431 -7.15 -56.73 2.86
N PHE A 432 -8.47 -56.58 2.76
CA PHE A 432 -9.33 -57.46 1.99
C PHE A 432 -9.00 -57.40 0.48
N MET A 433 -8.85 -56.19 -0.07
CA MET A 433 -8.53 -55.99 -1.49
C MET A 433 -7.14 -56.53 -1.88
N SER A 434 -6.20 -56.58 -0.92
CA SER A 434 -4.90 -57.24 -1.10
C SER A 434 -4.95 -58.77 -1.08
N SER A 435 -6.10 -59.38 -0.75
CA SER A 435 -6.28 -60.84 -0.80
C SER A 435 -6.71 -61.33 -2.18
N TRP A 436 -6.52 -62.62 -2.46
CA TRP A 436 -6.97 -63.25 -3.72
C TRP A 436 -8.48 -63.09 -3.98
N LEU A 437 -9.28 -63.13 -2.91
CA LEU A 437 -10.73 -62.94 -3.00
C LEU A 437 -11.09 -61.49 -3.34
N GLY A 438 -10.41 -60.52 -2.72
CA GLY A 438 -10.61 -59.10 -3.01
C GLY A 438 -10.22 -58.72 -4.44
N ALA A 439 -9.08 -59.23 -4.92
CA ALA A 439 -8.66 -59.04 -6.31
C ALA A 439 -9.68 -59.61 -7.32
N SER A 440 -10.30 -60.74 -6.99
CA SER A 440 -11.35 -61.36 -7.82
C SER A 440 -12.65 -60.54 -7.85
N VAL A 441 -13.06 -59.98 -6.71
CA VAL A 441 -14.23 -59.08 -6.62
C VAL A 441 -13.99 -57.78 -7.39
N LEU A 442 -12.79 -57.20 -7.26
CA LEU A 442 -12.44 -55.96 -7.93
C LEU A 442 -12.41 -56.13 -9.46
N THR A 443 -11.83 -57.22 -9.96
CA THR A 443 -11.83 -57.53 -11.40
C THR A 443 -13.23 -57.74 -11.98
N LEU A 444 -14.13 -58.38 -11.23
CA LEU A 444 -15.54 -58.54 -11.60
C LEU A 444 -16.27 -57.18 -11.64
N GLY A 445 -16.05 -56.34 -10.63
CA GLY A 445 -16.62 -54.99 -10.57
C GLY A 445 -16.14 -54.11 -11.72
N GLU A 446 -14.85 -54.18 -12.06
CA GLU A 446 -14.27 -53.45 -13.19
C GLU A 446 -14.83 -53.87 -14.53
N TRP A 447 -15.07 -55.17 -14.70
CA TRP A 447 -15.73 -55.68 -15.90
C TRP A 447 -17.14 -55.09 -16.04
N PHE A 448 -17.88 -54.96 -14.94
CA PHE A 448 -19.22 -54.38 -14.93
C PHE A 448 -19.20 -52.88 -15.24
N ILE A 449 -18.32 -52.11 -14.58
CA ILE A 449 -18.20 -50.66 -14.77
C ILE A 449 -17.79 -50.32 -16.21
N LYS A 450 -16.90 -51.12 -16.82
CA LYS A 450 -16.48 -50.93 -18.22
C LYS A 450 -17.61 -51.09 -19.23
N LYS A 451 -18.69 -51.81 -18.89
CA LYS A 451 -19.88 -51.96 -19.73
C LYS A 451 -20.88 -50.81 -19.61
N MET A 452 -20.74 -49.93 -18.63
CA MET A 452 -21.67 -48.82 -18.43
C MET A 452 -21.22 -47.58 -19.23
N PRO A 453 -22.05 -47.05 -20.14
CA PRO A 453 -21.76 -45.79 -20.84
C PRO A 453 -21.64 -44.63 -19.84
N LEU A 454 -20.82 -43.62 -20.16
CA LEU A 454 -20.44 -42.47 -19.29
C LEU A 454 -19.64 -42.83 -18.03
N VAL A 455 -20.07 -43.82 -17.25
CA VAL A 455 -19.40 -44.20 -15.98
C VAL A 455 -18.01 -44.79 -16.22
N SER A 456 -17.86 -45.56 -17.31
CA SER A 456 -16.57 -46.13 -17.71
C SER A 456 -15.49 -45.05 -17.94
N TYR A 457 -15.86 -43.88 -18.47
CA TYR A 457 -14.95 -42.76 -18.70
C TYR A 457 -14.48 -42.12 -17.39
N ILE A 458 -15.40 -41.87 -16.44
CA ILE A 458 -15.07 -41.29 -15.14
C ILE A 458 -14.21 -42.28 -14.33
N TYR A 459 -14.58 -43.56 -14.32
CA TYR A 459 -13.82 -44.60 -13.63
C TYR A 459 -12.42 -44.78 -14.21
N ALA A 460 -12.28 -44.79 -15.54
CA ALA A 460 -10.99 -44.88 -16.21
C ALA A 460 -10.08 -43.69 -15.84
N ALA A 461 -10.61 -42.47 -15.85
CA ALA A 461 -9.85 -41.26 -15.48
C ALA A 461 -9.43 -41.27 -13.99
N SER A 462 -10.34 -41.62 -13.08
CA SER A 462 -10.03 -41.74 -11.65
C SER A 462 -9.01 -42.86 -11.39
N LYS A 463 -9.13 -44.00 -12.08
CA LYS A 463 -8.18 -45.10 -11.95
C LYS A 463 -6.80 -44.72 -12.47
N GLN A 464 -6.70 -43.99 -13.58
CA GLN A 464 -5.43 -43.47 -14.10
C GLN A 464 -4.70 -42.61 -13.06
N ILE A 465 -5.39 -41.62 -12.49
CA ILE A 465 -4.83 -40.74 -11.44
C ILE A 465 -4.41 -41.58 -10.21
N SER A 466 -5.25 -42.52 -9.77
CA SER A 466 -4.94 -43.39 -8.64
C SER A 466 -3.73 -44.29 -8.91
N THR A 467 -3.56 -44.80 -10.14
CA THR A 467 -2.40 -45.63 -10.53
C THR A 467 -1.11 -44.81 -10.59
N ALA A 468 -1.18 -43.52 -10.92
CA ALA A 468 -0.03 -42.63 -10.96
C ALA A 468 0.55 -42.30 -9.57
N ILE A 469 -0.31 -42.32 -8.55
CA ILE A 469 0.04 -41.98 -7.16
C ILE A 469 0.34 -43.24 -6.33
N SER A 470 0.06 -44.43 -6.87
CA SER A 470 0.29 -45.70 -6.19
C SER A 470 1.80 -46.02 -6.06
N PRO A 471 2.32 -46.26 -4.84
CA PRO A 471 3.75 -46.48 -4.60
C PRO A 471 4.36 -47.63 -5.42
N ASP A 472 3.58 -48.67 -5.72
CA ASP A 472 4.04 -49.90 -6.37
C ASP A 472 3.96 -49.89 -7.91
N GLN A 473 3.29 -48.89 -8.53
CA GLN A 473 3.14 -48.81 -10.00
C GLN A 473 3.79 -47.57 -10.63
N SER A 474 4.01 -46.49 -9.87
CA SER A 474 4.60 -45.25 -10.38
C SER A 474 6.10 -45.38 -10.72
N SER A 475 6.76 -46.49 -10.37
CA SER A 475 8.16 -46.73 -10.74
C SER A 475 8.38 -47.09 -12.21
N ASN A 476 7.33 -47.42 -12.97
CA ASN A 476 7.50 -47.99 -14.31
C ASN A 476 7.11 -47.05 -15.48
N ALA A 477 6.32 -46.00 -15.25
CA ALA A 477 5.83 -45.11 -16.33
C ALA A 477 6.66 -43.82 -16.50
N PHE A 478 6.94 -43.10 -15.40
CA PHE A 478 7.87 -41.98 -15.35
C PHE A 478 9.09 -42.42 -14.55
N LYS A 479 10.22 -42.60 -15.22
CA LYS A 479 11.44 -43.13 -14.61
C LYS A 479 12.23 -42.04 -13.91
N GLU A 480 12.37 -40.88 -14.56
CA GLU A 480 13.20 -39.77 -14.09
C GLU A 480 12.59 -38.43 -14.54
N VAL A 481 12.92 -37.35 -13.82
CA VAL A 481 12.62 -35.99 -14.24
C VAL A 481 13.68 -35.54 -15.25
N ALA A 482 13.27 -34.81 -16.28
CA ALA A 482 14.13 -34.26 -17.30
C ALA A 482 13.83 -32.78 -17.55
N ILE A 483 14.89 -32.02 -17.83
CA ILE A 483 14.81 -30.68 -18.38
C ILE A 483 15.48 -30.72 -19.75
N ILE A 484 14.77 -30.26 -20.77
CA ILE A 484 15.24 -30.24 -22.14
C ILE A 484 15.28 -28.81 -22.66
N ARG A 485 16.13 -28.52 -23.64
CA ARG A 485 16.14 -27.21 -24.31
C ARG A 485 14.90 -27.10 -25.19
N HIS A 486 14.14 -26.02 -25.03
CA HIS A 486 13.00 -25.71 -25.89
C HIS A 486 13.48 -24.94 -27.14
N PRO A 487 12.76 -24.93 -28.28
CA PRO A 487 13.25 -24.38 -29.55
C PRO A 487 13.73 -22.91 -29.53
N ARG A 488 13.39 -22.11 -28.50
CA ARG A 488 13.88 -20.73 -28.35
C ARG A 488 15.12 -20.68 -27.47
N VAL A 489 16.09 -19.85 -27.85
CA VAL A 489 17.30 -19.61 -27.06
C VAL A 489 16.92 -19.04 -25.69
N GLY A 490 17.37 -19.71 -24.62
CA GLY A 490 17.07 -19.34 -23.24
C GLY A 490 15.80 -19.98 -22.65
N GLU A 491 15.10 -20.83 -23.41
CA GLU A 491 13.89 -21.51 -22.95
C GLU A 491 14.16 -23.00 -22.69
N TYR A 492 13.58 -23.51 -21.61
CA TYR A 492 13.70 -24.91 -21.19
C TYR A 492 12.32 -25.49 -20.94
N ALA A 493 12.14 -26.76 -21.28
CA ALA A 493 10.92 -27.50 -20.99
C ALA A 493 11.17 -28.53 -19.90
N PHE A 494 10.21 -28.63 -18.98
CA PHE A 494 10.20 -29.62 -17.91
C PHE A 494 9.43 -30.86 -18.37
N GLY A 495 9.97 -32.04 -18.13
CA GLY A 495 9.35 -33.29 -18.57
C GLY A 495 9.83 -34.51 -17.78
N PHE A 496 9.45 -35.68 -18.25
CA PHE A 496 9.77 -36.96 -17.62
C PHE A 496 10.36 -37.92 -18.65
N ILE A 497 11.45 -38.59 -18.29
CA ILE A 497 11.97 -39.73 -19.05
C ILE A 497 11.03 -40.91 -18.79
N THR A 498 10.43 -41.43 -19.85
CA THR A 498 9.49 -42.56 -19.78
C THR A 498 10.15 -43.87 -20.19
N SER A 499 11.01 -43.83 -21.21
CA SER A 499 11.74 -45.00 -21.72
C SER A 499 12.99 -44.60 -22.48
N THR A 500 13.80 -45.58 -22.85
CA THR A 500 14.96 -45.42 -23.74
C THR A 500 14.74 -46.30 -24.97
N VAL A 501 15.08 -45.78 -26.15
CA VAL A 501 14.91 -46.45 -27.45
C VAL A 501 16.19 -46.35 -28.28
N VAL A 502 16.49 -47.37 -29.08
CA VAL A 502 17.63 -47.35 -30.01
C VAL A 502 17.10 -47.10 -31.42
N LEU A 503 17.45 -45.95 -32.00
CA LEU A 503 17.12 -45.60 -33.37
C LEU A 503 18.20 -46.15 -34.30
N ARG A 504 17.82 -47.06 -35.19
CA ARG A 504 18.72 -47.62 -36.22
C ARG A 504 18.60 -46.83 -37.50
N GLY A 505 19.63 -46.05 -37.83
CA GLY A 505 19.74 -45.30 -39.08
C GLY A 505 20.82 -45.88 -40.00
N SER A 506 20.87 -45.40 -41.24
CA SER A 506 21.91 -45.76 -42.24
C SER A 506 23.34 -45.37 -41.84
N MET A 507 23.49 -44.56 -40.79
CA MET A 507 24.75 -44.02 -40.27
C MET A 507 25.17 -44.63 -38.92
N GLY A 508 24.40 -45.57 -38.35
CA GLY A 508 24.69 -46.21 -37.06
C GLY A 508 23.45 -46.39 -36.15
N GLU A 509 23.68 -46.96 -34.96
CA GLU A 509 22.67 -47.05 -33.89
C GLU A 509 22.83 -45.87 -32.93
N GLU A 510 21.74 -45.15 -32.64
CA GLU A 510 21.72 -44.04 -31.68
C GLU A 510 20.75 -44.34 -30.53
N GLU A 511 21.23 -44.23 -29.29
CA GLU A 511 20.39 -44.39 -28.10
C GLU A 511 19.73 -43.05 -27.73
N LEU A 512 18.40 -43.03 -27.74
CA LEU A 512 17.57 -41.86 -27.46
C LEU A 512 16.67 -42.10 -26.25
N CYS A 513 16.52 -41.08 -25.42
CA CYS A 513 15.55 -41.07 -24.33
C CYS A 513 14.21 -40.52 -24.82
N CYS A 514 13.12 -41.19 -24.47
CA CYS A 514 11.76 -40.73 -24.69
C CYS A 514 11.36 -39.79 -23.53
N VAL A 515 11.35 -38.49 -23.81
CA VAL A 515 10.99 -37.44 -22.85
C VAL A 515 9.56 -36.99 -23.14
N TYR A 516 8.69 -37.17 -22.16
CA TYR A 516 7.32 -36.67 -22.18
C TYR A 516 7.24 -35.32 -21.48
N VAL A 517 6.78 -34.28 -22.19
CA VAL A 517 6.62 -32.92 -21.70
C VAL A 517 5.13 -32.64 -21.52
N PRO A 518 4.60 -32.70 -20.28
CA PRO A 518 3.19 -32.47 -20.02
C PRO A 518 2.83 -30.98 -20.11
N THR A 519 1.57 -30.73 -20.42
CA THR A 519 0.88 -29.47 -20.10
C THR A 519 0.58 -29.42 -18.59
N ASN A 520 -0.17 -28.42 -18.12
CA ASN A 520 -0.69 -28.42 -16.74
C ASN A 520 -1.65 -29.59 -16.44
N HIS A 521 -1.97 -30.44 -17.42
CA HIS A 521 -2.68 -31.70 -17.26
C HIS A 521 -1.71 -32.86 -17.51
N LEU A 522 -1.46 -33.68 -16.47
CA LEU A 522 -0.37 -34.67 -16.46
C LEU A 522 -0.37 -35.65 -17.64
N TYR A 523 -1.52 -35.93 -18.26
CA TYR A 523 -1.67 -36.90 -19.36
C TYR A 523 -1.81 -36.28 -20.76
N LEU A 524 -1.75 -34.95 -20.87
CA LEU A 524 -1.73 -34.25 -22.14
C LEU A 524 -0.38 -33.56 -22.30
N GLY A 525 0.34 -33.85 -23.37
CA GLY A 525 1.68 -33.34 -23.58
C GLY A 525 2.32 -33.86 -24.85
N ASP A 526 3.52 -33.39 -25.11
CA ASP A 526 4.33 -33.77 -26.26
C ASP A 526 5.33 -34.86 -25.88
N ILE A 527 5.72 -35.67 -26.88
CA ILE A 527 6.76 -36.70 -26.72
C ILE A 527 7.93 -36.31 -27.62
N PHE A 528 9.12 -36.24 -27.03
CA PHE A 528 10.36 -35.96 -27.72
C PHE A 528 11.34 -37.14 -27.58
N LEU A 529 12.03 -37.49 -28.65
CA LEU A 529 13.16 -38.42 -28.63
C LEU A 529 14.45 -37.59 -28.64
N ILE A 530 15.20 -37.65 -27.54
CA ILE A 530 16.34 -36.75 -27.32
C ILE A 530 17.55 -37.58 -26.90
N ASN A 531 18.73 -37.24 -27.43
CA ASN A 531 19.98 -37.88 -27.05
C ASN A 531 20.24 -37.66 -25.55
N SER A 532 20.68 -38.70 -24.83
CA SER A 532 20.89 -38.57 -23.38
C SER A 532 21.89 -37.47 -22.99
N LYS A 533 22.78 -37.05 -23.89
CA LYS A 533 23.74 -35.97 -23.66
C LYS A 533 23.11 -34.58 -23.64
N ASP A 534 21.94 -34.43 -24.26
CA ASP A 534 21.24 -33.14 -24.39
C ASP A 534 20.13 -32.97 -23.33
N ILE A 535 19.99 -33.93 -22.41
CA ILE A 535 19.01 -33.92 -21.32
C ILE A 535 19.69 -33.47 -20.03
N LEU A 536 19.14 -32.43 -19.40
CA LEU A 536 19.53 -32.00 -18.07
C LEU A 536 18.70 -32.78 -17.04
N ARG A 537 19.36 -33.53 -16.15
CA ARG A 537 18.69 -34.35 -15.12
C ARG A 537 18.72 -33.62 -13.77
N PRO A 538 17.63 -32.98 -13.33
CA PRO A 538 17.58 -32.31 -12.03
C PRO A 538 17.53 -33.31 -10.87
N SER A 539 17.96 -32.88 -9.69
CA SER A 539 17.91 -33.60 -8.42
C SER A 539 16.48 -33.65 -7.81
N LEU A 540 15.47 -33.88 -8.65
CA LEU A 540 14.07 -33.95 -8.25
C LEU A 540 13.55 -35.38 -8.33
N SER A 541 12.73 -35.76 -7.35
CA SER A 541 11.93 -36.97 -7.45
C SER A 541 10.82 -36.80 -8.50
N VAL A 542 10.36 -37.91 -9.07
CA VAL A 542 9.21 -37.92 -10.00
C VAL A 542 7.97 -37.30 -9.34
N ARG A 543 7.78 -37.51 -8.03
CA ARG A 543 6.67 -36.92 -7.27
C ARG A 543 6.73 -35.40 -7.25
N GLU A 544 7.88 -34.82 -6.90
CA GLU A 544 8.07 -33.36 -6.91
C GLU A 544 7.87 -32.79 -8.31
N GLY A 545 8.30 -33.51 -9.35
CA GLY A 545 8.02 -33.13 -10.73
C GLY A 545 6.52 -33.11 -11.07
N ILE A 546 5.75 -34.09 -10.59
CA ILE A 546 4.28 -34.11 -10.79
C ILE A 546 3.62 -32.92 -10.08
N GLU A 547 4.07 -32.58 -8.87
CA GLU A 547 3.58 -31.42 -8.11
C GLU A 547 3.85 -30.10 -8.85
N ILE A 548 5.03 -29.95 -9.46
CA ILE A 548 5.39 -28.81 -10.33
C ILE A 548 4.42 -28.67 -11.50
N VAL A 549 4.11 -29.77 -12.18
CA VAL A 549 3.23 -29.77 -13.35
C VAL A 549 1.78 -29.42 -12.97
N ILE A 550 1.26 -30.04 -11.91
CA ILE A 550 -0.13 -29.82 -11.46
C ILE A 550 -0.32 -28.39 -10.92
N SER A 551 0.69 -27.83 -10.26
CA SER A 551 0.65 -26.46 -9.75
C SER A 551 0.84 -25.38 -10.82
N GLY A 552 1.10 -25.77 -12.07
CA GLY A 552 1.41 -24.84 -13.16
C GLY A 552 2.74 -24.11 -12.96
N GLY A 553 3.70 -24.72 -12.26
CA GLY A 553 5.03 -24.18 -12.01
C GLY A 553 5.18 -23.41 -10.68
N MET A 554 4.12 -23.26 -9.88
CA MET A 554 4.17 -22.53 -8.60
C MET A 554 5.00 -23.24 -7.52
N SER A 555 5.24 -24.54 -7.65
CA SER A 555 6.05 -25.33 -6.71
C SER A 555 7.47 -25.62 -7.21
N VAL A 556 7.96 -24.90 -8.23
CA VAL A 556 9.36 -25.02 -8.68
C VAL A 556 10.29 -24.45 -7.60
N PRO A 557 11.32 -25.20 -7.16
CA PRO A 557 12.30 -24.70 -6.19
C PRO A 557 13.08 -23.50 -6.72
N GLU A 558 13.51 -22.61 -5.82
CA GLU A 558 14.33 -21.44 -6.16
C GLU A 558 15.67 -21.81 -6.83
N MET A 559 16.19 -23.01 -6.56
CA MET A 559 17.38 -23.55 -7.23
C MET A 559 17.18 -24.99 -7.69
N LEU A 560 17.48 -25.25 -8.97
CA LEU A 560 17.52 -26.59 -9.56
C LEU A 560 18.98 -27.01 -9.77
N THR A 561 19.39 -28.11 -9.15
CA THR A 561 20.74 -28.68 -9.32
C THR A 561 20.69 -29.94 -10.17
N THR A 562 21.66 -30.13 -11.08
CA THR A 562 21.75 -31.35 -11.88
C THR A 562 22.59 -32.42 -11.18
N VAL A 563 22.28 -33.69 -11.44
CA VAL A 563 22.95 -34.84 -10.79
C VAL A 563 24.45 -34.93 -11.12
N ASP A 564 24.88 -34.43 -12.29
CA ASP A 564 26.28 -34.46 -12.74
C ASP A 564 27.14 -33.26 -12.28
N ALA A 565 26.59 -32.35 -11.46
CA ALA A 565 27.38 -31.26 -10.90
C ALA A 565 28.43 -31.83 -9.92
N PRO A 566 29.74 -31.49 -10.06
CA PRO A 566 30.74 -31.96 -9.12
C PRO A 566 30.35 -31.55 -7.70
N ALA A 567 30.38 -32.50 -6.77
CA ALA A 567 30.24 -32.30 -5.33
C ALA A 567 31.37 -31.40 -4.83
N THR A 568 31.30 -30.11 -5.17
CA THR A 568 32.25 -29.11 -4.73
C THR A 568 31.82 -28.71 -3.34
N ARG A 569 32.37 -29.45 -2.37
CA ARG A 569 32.67 -29.04 -1.01
C ARG A 569 31.56 -28.19 -0.36
N ALA A 570 30.85 -28.80 0.57
CA ALA A 570 30.33 -28.11 1.74
C ALA A 570 31.49 -27.43 2.47
N ALA A 571 31.93 -26.28 1.98
CA ALA A 571 32.81 -25.35 2.64
C ALA A 571 31.92 -24.21 3.10
N ARG A 572 31.76 -24.11 4.43
CA ARG A 572 31.19 -22.96 5.12
C ARG A 572 31.81 -21.68 4.54
N ILE A 573 31.04 -20.90 3.80
CA ILE A 573 31.25 -19.46 3.61
C ILE A 573 29.88 -18.78 3.58
N GLY A 574 29.61 -18.02 4.64
CA GLY A 574 28.89 -16.74 4.68
C GLY A 574 27.55 -16.60 3.98
N SER A 575 26.49 -16.47 4.79
CA SER A 575 25.31 -15.69 4.44
C SER A 575 25.72 -14.29 3.95
N PHE A 576 25.49 -13.96 2.68
CA PHE A 576 25.51 -12.59 2.12
C PHE A 576 24.84 -12.58 0.72
N PRO A 577 24.33 -11.43 0.24
CA PRO A 577 22.95 -11.01 0.35
C PRO A 577 22.22 -11.04 -1.01
N ALA A 578 20.89 -10.97 -0.98
CA ALA A 578 20.08 -10.71 -2.17
C ALA A 578 20.39 -9.32 -2.74
N ALA A 579 20.78 -9.24 -4.02
CA ALA A 579 20.75 -7.99 -4.78
C ALA A 579 20.64 -8.20 -6.31
N LYS A 580 19.57 -7.60 -6.85
CA LYS A 580 19.33 -7.05 -8.20
C LYS A 580 19.22 -8.08 -9.34
N VAL A 581 18.13 -8.10 -10.13
CA VAL A 581 17.35 -6.99 -10.71
C VAL A 581 15.88 -7.05 -10.36
#